data_AF-A0A2E9WN85-F1
#
_entry.id   AF-A0A2E9WN85-F1
#
_cell.length_a   1.000
_cell.length_b   1.000
_cell.length_c   1.000
_cell.angle_alpha   90.00
_cell.angle_beta   90.00
_cell.angle_gamma   90.00
#
_symmetry.space_group_name_H-M   'P 1'
#
loop_
_entity.id
_entity.type
_entity.pdbx_description
1 polymer ?
#
loop_
_entity_poly.entity_id
_entity_poly.type
_entity_poly.pdbx_seq_one_letter_code
_entity_poly.pdbx_strand_id
1 'polypeptide(L)' 'MSVVNSGPSGEVIQALDMTDPPQSSGQIIAGSTWNAQFWYRDPSGGPVGFNFSNALRISFCE' A
#
# COMPACT_ATOMS: atom_id res chain seq x y z
N MET A 1 -4.87 -9.75 -3.18
CA MET A 1 -3.70 -9.19 -2.46
C MET A 1 -3.23 -10.24 -1.46
N SER A 2 -2.01 -10.76 -1.59
CA SER A 2 -1.45 -11.69 -0.60
C SER A 2 -0.91 -10.90 0.60
N VAL A 3 -1.04 -11.46 1.81
CA VAL A 3 -0.33 -10.92 2.98
C VAL A 3 1.15 -11.24 2.82
N VAL A 4 2.01 -10.27 3.15
CA VAL A 4 3.47 -10.36 3.06
C VAL A 4 4.09 -10.01 4.41
N ASN A 5 5.19 -10.69 4.76
CA ASN A 5 5.94 -10.41 5.98
C ASN A 5 6.89 -9.23 5.73
N SER A 6 6.88 -8.23 6.61
CA SER A 6 7.69 -7.02 6.48
C SER A 6 9.17 -7.20 6.88
N GLY A 7 9.54 -8.39 7.34
CA GLY A 7 10.86 -8.69 7.86
C GLY A 7 11.24 -7.86 9.09
N PRO A 8 12.49 -8.00 9.55
CA PRO A 8 12.99 -7.27 10.72
C PRO A 8 13.08 -5.75 10.52
N SER A 9 13.16 -5.27 9.27
CA SER A 9 13.24 -3.85 8.94
C SER A 9 11.87 -3.16 8.87
N GLY A 10 10.77 -3.92 8.89
CA GLY A 10 9.42 -3.34 8.77
C GLY A 10 9.10 -2.83 7.36
N GLU A 11 9.74 -3.37 6.32
CA GLU A 11 9.61 -2.91 4.94
C GLU A 11 8.91 -3.96 4.05
N VAL A 12 8.10 -3.49 3.12
CA VAL A 12 7.42 -4.31 2.12
C VAL A 12 7.54 -3.65 0.75
N ILE A 13 7.87 -4.44 -0.26
CA ILE A 13 7.86 -4.02 -1.66
C ILE A 13 6.77 -4.82 -2.39
N GLN A 14 5.89 -4.12 -3.11
CA GLN A 14 4.87 -4.72 -3.96
C GLN A 14 4.99 -4.16 -5.37
N ALA A 15 5.33 -5.03 -6.33
CA ALA A 15 5.31 -4.68 -7.73
C ALA A 15 3.85 -4.61 -8.23
N LEU A 16 3.52 -3.56 -8.97
CA LEU A 16 2.22 -3.31 -9.54
C LEU A 16 2.36 -3.08 -11.05
N ASP A 17 1.59 -3.81 -11.84
CA ASP A 17 1.41 -3.49 -13.25
C ASP A 17 0.37 -2.36 -13.36
N MET A 18 0.83 -1.17 -13.77
CA MET A 18 -0.02 0.02 -13.90
C MET A 18 -0.75 0.08 -15.25
N THR A 19 -0.50 -0.89 -16.14
CA THR A 19 -1.08 -0.94 -17.49
C THR A 19 -2.26 -1.91 -17.61
N ASP A 20 -2.44 -2.80 -16.63
CA ASP A 20 -3.53 -3.78 -16.60
C ASP A 20 -4.21 -3.83 -15.21
N PRO A 21 -4.91 -2.75 -14.79
CA PRO A 21 -5.61 -2.75 -13.53
C PRO A 21 -6.83 -3.69 -13.58
N PRO A 22 -7.13 -4.42 -12.50
CA PRO A 22 -8.26 -5.36 -12.47
C PRO A 22 -9.64 -4.70 -12.59
N GLN A 23 -9.71 -3.37 -12.42
CA GLN A 23 -10.89 -2.54 -12.59
C GLN A 23 -10.48 -1.20 -13.22
N SER A 24 -11.36 -0.59 -14.02
CA SER A 24 -11.07 0.70 -14.68
C SER A 24 -10.77 1.84 -13.70
N SER A 25 -11.36 1.82 -12.50
CA SER A 25 -11.06 2.77 -11.41
C SER A 25 -9.64 2.64 -10.86
N GLY A 26 -8.95 1.53 -11.15
CA GLY A 26 -7.56 1.29 -10.82
C GLY A 26 -6.56 1.98 -11.76
N GLN A 27 -7.02 2.56 -12.88
CA GLN A 27 -6.16 3.19 -13.87
C GLN A 27 -5.57 4.50 -13.34
N ILE A 28 -4.24 4.56 -13.25
CA ILE A 28 -3.52 5.80 -12.90
C ILE A 28 -3.37 6.64 -14.17
N ILE A 29 -3.76 7.91 -14.07
CA ILE A 29 -3.70 8.89 -15.16
C ILE A 29 -2.88 10.12 -14.73
N ALA A 30 -2.32 10.84 -15.70
CA ALA A 30 -1.57 12.07 -15.43
C ALA A 30 -2.45 13.11 -14.72
N GLY A 31 -1.88 13.78 -13.72
CA GLY A 31 -2.57 14.75 -12.86
C GLY A 31 -3.46 14.12 -11.78
N SER A 32 -3.58 12.78 -11.70
CA SER A 32 -4.35 12.14 -10.63
C SER A 32 -3.59 12.14 -9.29
N THR A 33 -4.36 12.22 -8.20
CA THR A 33 -3.86 12.06 -6.83
C THR A 33 -4.45 10.79 -6.22
N TRP A 34 -3.59 9.97 -5.63
CA TRP A 34 -3.96 8.72 -4.97
C TRP A 34 -3.57 8.78 -3.50
N ASN A 35 -4.38 8.16 -2.64
CA ASN A 35 -4.06 7.98 -1.23
C ASN A 35 -3.81 6.50 -0.95
N ALA A 36 -2.67 6.18 -0.35
CA ALA A 36 -2.24 4.82 -0.07
C ALA A 36 -1.87 4.66 1.41
N GLN A 37 -2.18 3.50 1.98
CA GLN A 37 -1.72 3.09 3.31
C GLN A 37 -1.63 1.55 3.35
N PHE A 38 -0.72 1.02 4.17
CA PHE A 38 -0.66 -0.42 4.40
C PHE A 38 -1.46 -0.78 5.65
N TRP A 39 -2.19 -1.89 5.58
CA TRP A 39 -2.74 -2.55 6.75
C TRP A 39 -1.74 -3.60 7.22
N TYR A 40 -1.43 -3.61 8.52
CA TYR A 40 -0.47 -4.55 9.09
C TYR A 40 -1.05 -5.32 10.28
N ARG A 41 -0.37 -6.43 10.55
CA ARG A 41 -0.75 -7.49 11.47
C ARG A 41 0.50 -7.91 12.24
N ASP A 42 0.60 -7.54 13.49
CA ASP A 42 1.63 -8.05 14.41
C ASP A 42 1.04 -8.35 15.80
N PRO A 43 0.27 -9.44 15.94
CA PRO A 43 -0.31 -9.83 17.23
C PRO A 43 0.71 -10.11 18.33
N SER A 44 1.97 -10.36 17.97
CA SER A 44 3.08 -10.64 18.88
C SER A 44 3.87 -9.40 19.32
N GLY A 45 3.84 -8.33 18.55
CA GLY A 45 4.76 -7.18 18.70
C GLY A 45 4.25 -6.00 19.52
N GLY A 46 3.03 -6.02 20.07
CA GLY A 46 2.54 -4.91 20.89
C GLY A 46 1.07 -4.99 21.31
N PRO A 47 0.54 -3.95 21.99
CA PRO A 47 -0.81 -3.95 22.55
C PRO A 47 -1.93 -3.92 21.50
N VAL A 48 -1.61 -3.54 20.26
CA VAL A 48 -2.55 -3.50 19.14
C VAL A 48 -1.99 -4.33 17.99
N GLY A 49 -2.44 -5.58 17.88
CA GLY A 49 -1.90 -6.52 16.89
C GLY A 49 -2.29 -6.27 15.44
N PHE A 50 -3.10 -5.24 15.17
CA PHE A 50 -3.74 -4.96 13.89
C PHE A 50 -3.93 -3.44 13.75
N ASN A 51 -3.37 -2.79 12.72
CA ASN A 51 -3.56 -1.35 12.50
C ASN A 51 -3.23 -0.93 11.06
N PHE A 52 -3.23 0.38 10.79
CA PHE A 52 -2.81 1.00 9.54
C PHE A 52 -1.54 1.81 9.70
N SER A 53 -0.76 1.91 8.62
CA SER A 53 0.36 2.83 8.52
C SER A 53 -0.07 4.30 8.51
N ASN A 54 0.91 5.18 8.57
CA ASN A 54 0.71 6.56 8.13
C ASN A 54 0.24 6.56 6.66
N ALA A 55 -0.74 7.41 6.35
CA ALA A 55 -1.25 7.58 5.00
C ALA A 55 -0.26 8.37 4.14
N LEU A 56 -0.16 8.00 2.88
CA LEU A 56 0.62 8.69 1.86
C LEU A 56 -0.33 9.26 0.80
N ARG A 57 -0.07 10.50 0.40
CA ARG A 57 -0.68 11.14 -0.76
C ARG A 57 0.33 11.18 -1.90
N ILE A 58 -0.04 10.65 -3.06
CA ILE A 58 0.82 10.52 -4.24
C ILE A 58 0.17 11.28 -5.39
N SER A 59 0.88 12.25 -5.96
CA SER A 59 0.48 12.90 -7.21
C SER A 59 1.28 12.33 -8.37
N PHE A 60 0.62 12.04 -9.49
CA PHE A 60 1.28 11.47 -10.68
C PHE A 60 1.41 12.50 -11.81
N CYS A 61 2.64 12.62 -12.34
CA CYS A 61 2.97 13.48 -13.49
C CYS A 61 2.58 14.95 -13.29
N GLU A 62 3.02 15.55 -12.18
CA GLU A 62 2.97 17.00 -11.95
C GLU A 62 4.13 17.73 -12.64
#